data_AF-A0A4Q2ZZI1-F1
#
_entry.id   AF-A0A4Q2ZZI1-F1
#
_cell.length_a   1.000
_cell.length_b   1.000
_cell.length_c   1.000
_cell.angle_alpha   90.00
_cell.angle_beta   90.00
_cell.angle_gamma   90.00
#
_symmetry.space_group_name_H-M   'P 1'
#
loop_
_entity.id
_entity.type
_entity.pdbx_description
1 polymer ?
#
loop_
_entity_poly.entity_id
_entity_poly.type
_entity_poly.pdbx_seq_one_letter_code
_entity_poly.pdbx_strand_id
1 'polypeptide(L)'
;MSNAMLLYAYMSDNELIDKVKAGNKPCFEVLIRRHSQSLYRVGRAYGIAEDDVEDLLQCTHQAGFKRLQRLDKKQPYRLQLLKIMIQNCIDKVQAGVEHTQHNEFEPAARALDAHVLIERMDSTITPAKTLEKHIGHLSQALRTAFVLSEIEGLSIKEVAELQFISESIVKSRLQKAKTEMNKNGNIFHHTEVYPFHRSACDVLVDRVMVGIDADTYQAEKALIPRC
;
A
#
# COMPACT_ATOMS: atom_id res chain seq x y z
N MET A 1 5.58 -23.62 7.24
CA MET A 1 6.46 -22.50 7.62
C MET A 1 7.84 -23.06 7.89
N SER A 2 8.84 -22.71 7.09
CA SER A 2 10.23 -23.19 7.29
C SER A 2 10.82 -22.61 8.58
N ASN A 3 11.68 -23.38 9.26
CA ASN A 3 12.36 -22.99 10.50
C ASN A 3 13.19 -21.70 10.35
N ALA A 4 13.66 -21.40 9.13
CA ALA A 4 14.39 -20.17 8.81
C ALA A 4 13.53 -18.90 8.90
N MET A 5 12.22 -19.02 8.64
CA MET A 5 11.31 -17.88 8.60
C MET A 5 10.97 -17.35 10.00
N LEU A 6 10.91 -18.24 10.99
CA LEU A 6 10.75 -17.89 12.40
C LEU A 6 11.97 -17.12 12.95
N LEU A 7 13.17 -17.46 12.48
CA LEU A 7 14.41 -16.78 12.88
C LEU A 7 14.43 -15.31 12.43
N TYR A 8 13.91 -15.03 11.23
CA TYR A 8 13.92 -13.70 10.64
C TYR A 8 12.72 -12.84 11.05
N ALA A 9 11.64 -13.45 11.56
CA ALA A 9 10.42 -12.74 11.93
C ALA A 9 10.65 -11.65 13.00
N TYR A 10 11.61 -11.84 13.89
CA TYR A 10 11.94 -10.92 14.98
C TYR A 10 12.97 -9.84 14.61
N MET A 11 13.61 -9.94 13.44
CA MET A 11 14.60 -8.95 13.00
C MET A 11 13.92 -7.66 12.57
N SER A 12 14.56 -6.53 12.86
CA SER A 12 14.15 -5.22 12.35
C SER A 12 14.22 -5.17 10.83
N ASP A 13 13.50 -4.24 10.22
CA ASP A 13 13.55 -4.04 8.77
C ASP A 13 14.97 -3.76 8.29
N ASN A 14 15.75 -2.98 9.03
CA ASN A 14 17.14 -2.64 8.68
C ASN A 14 18.05 -3.88 8.66
N GLU A 15 17.92 -4.78 9.64
CA GLU A 15 18.69 -6.03 9.68
C GLU A 15 18.32 -6.96 8.52
N LEU A 16 17.02 -7.07 8.21
CA LEU A 16 16.56 -7.84 7.06
C LEU A 16 17.10 -7.25 5.76
N ILE A 17 17.04 -5.93 5.60
CA ILE A 17 17.57 -5.22 4.42
C ILE A 17 19.07 -5.48 4.26
N ASP A 18 19.85 -5.42 5.34
CA ASP A 18 21.30 -5.68 5.30
C ASP A 18 21.58 -7.13 4.88
N LYS A 19 20.78 -8.09 5.34
CA LYS A 19 20.87 -9.49 4.88
C LYS A 19 20.48 -9.67 3.42
N VAL A 20 19.43 -8.98 2.95
CA VAL A 20 19.03 -9.02 1.54
C VAL A 20 20.13 -8.43 0.65
N LYS A 21 20.75 -7.32 1.06
CA LYS A 21 21.90 -6.72 0.36
C LYS A 21 23.10 -7.66 0.30
N ALA A 22 23.29 -8.49 1.33
CA ALA A 22 24.32 -9.53 1.37
C ALA A 22 23.96 -10.80 0.56
N GLY A 23 22.82 -10.80 -0.16
CA GLY A 23 22.40 -11.90 -1.03
C GLY A 23 21.44 -12.91 -0.39
N ASN A 24 21.05 -12.73 0.88
CA ASN A 24 20.06 -13.60 1.53
C ASN A 24 18.64 -13.18 1.11
N LYS A 25 18.24 -13.62 -0.09
CA LYS A 25 16.93 -13.33 -0.69
C LYS A 25 15.73 -13.78 0.17
N PRO A 26 15.76 -14.92 0.90
CA PRO A 26 14.69 -15.28 1.84
C PRO A 26 14.36 -14.21 2.90
N CYS A 27 15.30 -13.34 3.27
CA CYS A 27 15.00 -12.21 4.17
C CYS A 27 14.07 -11.18 3.53
N PHE A 28 14.02 -11.10 2.19
CA PHE A 28 13.13 -10.19 1.47
C PHE A 28 11.67 -10.67 1.53
N GLU A 29 11.43 -11.99 1.50
CA GLU A 29 10.09 -12.56 1.72
C GLU A 29 9.48 -12.08 3.04
N VAL A 30 10.28 -12.00 4.10
CA VAL A 30 9.82 -11.51 5.41
C VAL A 30 9.39 -10.06 5.34
N LEU A 31 10.14 -9.21 4.62
CA LEU A 31 9.78 -7.82 4.38
C LEU A 31 8.48 -7.71 3.57
N ILE A 32 8.32 -8.50 2.50
CA ILE A 32 7.10 -8.53 1.69
C ILE A 32 5.90 -8.81 2.58
N ARG A 33 5.94 -9.91 3.35
CA ARG A 33 4.82 -10.35 4.19
C ARG A 33 4.50 -9.36 5.30
N ARG A 34 5.53 -8.79 5.92
CA ARG A 34 5.37 -7.80 7.01
C ARG A 34 4.65 -6.54 6.55
N HIS A 35 4.88 -6.08 5.32
CA HIS A 35 4.37 -4.79 4.84
C HIS A 35 3.16 -4.91 3.91
N SER A 36 2.84 -6.09 3.38
CA SER A 36 1.76 -6.26 2.39
C SER A 36 0.38 -5.88 2.92
N GLN A 37 0.06 -6.20 4.18
CA GLN A 37 -1.23 -5.82 4.78
C GLN A 37 -1.44 -4.29 4.81
N SER A 38 -0.38 -3.54 5.14
CA SER A 38 -0.40 -2.08 5.20
C SER A 38 -0.57 -1.49 3.80
N LEU A 39 0.20 -1.98 2.83
CA LEU A 39 0.11 -1.52 1.44
C LEU A 39 -1.24 -1.87 0.80
N TYR A 40 -1.81 -3.04 1.11
CA TYR A 40 -3.12 -3.46 0.62
C TYR A 40 -4.22 -2.50 1.10
N ARG A 41 -4.23 -2.16 2.40
CA ARG A 41 -5.15 -1.16 2.97
C ARG A 41 -5.04 0.19 2.26
N VAL A 42 -3.83 0.61 1.90
CA VAL A 42 -3.62 1.83 1.11
C VAL A 42 -4.28 1.70 -0.26
N GLY A 43 -4.04 0.62 -1.00
CA GLY A 43 -4.70 0.39 -2.30
C GLY A 43 -6.23 0.47 -2.22
N ARG A 44 -6.82 -0.22 -1.24
CA ARG A 44 -8.27 -0.18 -0.99
C ARG A 44 -8.77 1.21 -0.59
N ALA A 45 -8.01 1.95 0.21
CA ALA A 45 -8.35 3.34 0.57
C ALA A 45 -8.40 4.28 -0.65
N TYR A 46 -7.62 3.99 -1.69
CA TYR A 46 -7.68 4.73 -2.96
C TYR A 46 -8.87 4.33 -3.85
N GLY A 47 -9.64 3.31 -3.48
CA GLY A 47 -10.79 2.86 -4.26
C GLY A 47 -10.47 1.81 -5.32
N ILE A 48 -9.27 1.24 -5.29
CA ILE A 48 -8.77 0.32 -6.31
C ILE A 48 -9.35 -1.08 -6.06
N ALA A 49 -9.76 -1.75 -7.14
CA ALA A 49 -10.29 -3.12 -7.09
C ALA A 49 -9.22 -4.11 -6.59
N GLU A 50 -9.64 -5.19 -5.94
CA GLU A 50 -8.72 -6.13 -5.28
C GLU A 50 -7.62 -6.66 -6.21
N ASP A 51 -7.99 -7.12 -7.42
CA ASP A 51 -7.05 -7.65 -8.41
C ASP A 51 -6.00 -6.60 -8.81
N ASP A 52 -6.44 -5.36 -9.04
CA ASP A 52 -5.55 -4.24 -9.36
C ASP A 52 -4.64 -3.89 -8.16
N VAL A 53 -5.13 -3.99 -6.92
CA VAL A 53 -4.29 -3.75 -5.74
C VAL A 53 -3.17 -4.79 -5.65
N GLU A 54 -3.44 -6.07 -5.95
CA GLU A 54 -2.42 -7.11 -5.94
C GLU A 54 -1.29 -6.85 -6.95
N ASP A 55 -1.63 -6.37 -8.14
CA ASP A 55 -0.63 -5.99 -9.14
C ASP A 55 0.21 -4.79 -8.67
N LEU A 56 -0.43 -3.79 -8.06
CA LEU A 56 0.28 -2.65 -7.47
C LEU A 56 1.16 -3.06 -6.29
N LEU A 57 0.75 -4.05 -5.49
CA LEU A 57 1.59 -4.63 -4.43
C LEU A 57 2.85 -5.26 -5.02
N GLN A 58 2.70 -6.04 -6.09
CA GLN A 58 3.83 -6.66 -6.78
C GLN A 58 4.81 -5.59 -7.30
N CYS A 59 4.31 -4.61 -8.05
CA CYS A 59 5.11 -3.51 -8.57
C CYS A 59 5.80 -2.72 -7.46
N THR A 60 5.11 -2.47 -6.34
CA THR A 60 5.64 -1.75 -5.19
C THR A 60 6.79 -2.50 -4.53
N HIS A 61 6.64 -3.80 -4.28
CA HIS A 61 7.71 -4.61 -3.68
C HIS A 61 8.91 -4.76 -4.62
N GLN A 62 8.69 -4.96 -5.91
CA GLN A 62 9.78 -5.02 -6.90
C GLN A 62 10.54 -3.69 -7.00
N ALA A 63 9.83 -2.55 -7.00
CA ALA A 63 10.45 -1.23 -6.96
C ALA A 63 11.20 -1.00 -5.63
N GLY A 64 10.62 -1.47 -4.51
CA GLY A 64 11.27 -1.48 -3.20
C GLY A 64 12.57 -2.26 -3.21
N PHE A 65 12.58 -3.46 -3.79
CA PHE A 65 13.78 -4.30 -3.96
C PHE A 65 14.88 -3.58 -4.74
N LYS A 66 14.55 -3.02 -5.91
CA LYS A 66 15.48 -2.26 -6.76
C LYS A 66 16.10 -1.08 -6.04
N ARG A 67 15.33 -0.44 -5.14
CA ARG A 67 15.78 0.71 -4.35
C ARG A 67 16.57 0.32 -3.10
N LEU A 68 16.53 -0.94 -2.64
CA LEU A 68 17.19 -1.39 -1.40
C LEU A 68 18.63 -0.87 -1.29
N GLN A 69 19.42 -1.00 -2.37
CA GLN A 69 20.83 -0.58 -2.41
C GLN A 69 21.03 0.91 -2.11
N ARG A 70 20.05 1.76 -2.44
CA ARG A 70 20.10 3.22 -2.31
C ARG A 70 19.23 3.76 -1.17
N LEU A 71 18.59 2.90 -0.38
CA LEU A 71 17.73 3.34 0.71
C LEU A 71 18.51 4.16 1.74
N ASP A 72 17.95 5.31 2.10
CA ASP A 72 18.39 6.06 3.26
C ASP A 72 17.94 5.32 4.53
N LYS A 73 18.90 4.89 5.36
CA LYS A 73 18.63 4.21 6.64
C LYS A 73 17.98 5.13 7.68
N LYS A 74 17.97 6.45 7.45
CA LYS A 74 17.34 7.42 8.36
C LYS A 74 15.82 7.40 8.28
N GLN A 75 15.25 6.96 7.17
CA GLN A 75 13.80 6.85 7.02
C GLN A 75 13.35 5.39 7.18
N PRO A 76 12.32 5.11 8.00
CA PRO A 76 11.75 3.77 8.13
C PRO A 76 11.40 3.18 6.77
N TYR A 77 11.78 1.92 6.53
CA TYR A 77 11.52 1.23 5.27
C TYR A 77 10.03 1.21 4.91
N ARG A 78 9.15 1.03 5.91
CA ARG A 78 7.70 1.12 5.76
C ARG A 78 7.26 2.43 5.09
N LEU A 79 7.78 3.59 5.50
CA LEU A 79 7.41 4.88 4.90
C LEU A 79 7.88 4.99 3.45
N GLN A 80 9.06 4.44 3.14
CA GLN A 80 9.59 4.43 1.77
C GLN A 80 8.74 3.54 0.85
N LEU A 81 8.26 2.39 1.33
CA LEU A 81 7.32 1.54 0.61
C LEU A 81 5.95 2.19 0.44
N LEU A 82 5.40 2.78 1.51
CA LEU A 82 4.13 3.50 1.46
C LEU A 82 4.17 4.63 0.43
N LYS A 83 5.29 5.35 0.33
CA LYS A 83 5.48 6.39 -0.69
C LYS A 83 5.38 5.85 -2.12
N ILE A 84 5.99 4.68 -2.38
CA ILE A 84 5.91 4.02 -3.69
C ILE A 84 4.46 3.59 -3.97
N MET A 85 3.82 2.93 -3.01
CA MET A 85 2.44 2.47 -3.16
C MET A 85 1.48 3.62 -3.43
N ILE A 86 1.58 4.71 -2.65
CA ILE A 86 0.73 5.89 -2.81
C ILE A 86 0.91 6.52 -4.19
N GLN A 87 2.15 6.63 -4.68
CA GLN A 87 2.40 7.13 -6.03
C GLN A 87 1.74 6.22 -7.08
N ASN A 88 1.95 4.90 -6.98
CA ASN A 88 1.36 3.93 -7.89
C ASN A 88 -0.19 4.00 -7.88
N CYS A 89 -0.80 4.19 -6.70
CA CYS A 89 -2.25 4.38 -6.58
C CYS A 89 -2.72 5.68 -7.23
N ILE A 90 -2.00 6.79 -7.02
CA ILE A 90 -2.31 8.08 -7.64
C ILE A 90 -2.26 7.94 -9.17
N ASP A 91 -1.20 7.34 -9.70
CA ASP A 91 -1.00 7.14 -11.14
C ASP A 91 -2.12 6.27 -11.74
N LYS A 92 -2.50 5.17 -11.07
CA LYS A 92 -3.60 4.30 -11.49
C LYS A 92 -4.96 5.02 -11.50
N VAL A 93 -5.26 5.80 -10.46
CA VAL A 93 -6.50 6.58 -10.38
C VAL A 93 -6.54 7.63 -11.48
N GLN A 94 -5.43 8.35 -11.72
CA GLN A 94 -5.33 9.34 -12.78
C GLN A 94 -5.51 8.73 -14.17
N ALA A 95 -4.86 7.59 -14.45
CA ALA A 95 -5.03 6.89 -15.73
C ALA A 95 -6.49 6.46 -15.97
N GLY A 96 -7.18 5.98 -14.94
CA GLY A 96 -8.61 5.65 -15.01
C GLY A 96 -9.49 6.88 -15.28
N VAL A 97 -9.16 8.02 -14.66
CA VAL A 97 -9.85 9.30 -14.90
C VAL A 97 -9.60 9.78 -16.33
N GLU A 98 -8.37 9.76 -16.84
CA GLU A 98 -8.03 10.15 -18.22
C GLU A 98 -8.76 9.31 -19.27
N HIS A 99 -8.90 7.99 -19.05
CA HIS A 99 -9.69 7.12 -19.92
C HIS A 99 -11.20 7.42 -19.88
N THR A 100 -11.66 8.06 -18.81
CA THR A 100 -13.04 8.55 -18.65
C THR A 100 -13.20 10.01 -19.12
N GLN A 101 -12.11 10.78 -19.14
CA GLN A 101 -12.01 12.23 -19.40
C GLN A 101 -11.33 12.57 -20.73
N HIS A 102 -11.53 11.77 -21.78
CA HIS A 102 -11.38 12.28 -23.15
C HIS A 102 -12.36 13.44 -23.48
N ASN A 103 -13.14 13.91 -22.49
CA ASN A 103 -13.68 15.26 -22.35
C ASN A 103 -12.97 16.03 -21.21
N GLU A 104 -12.14 17.00 -21.62
CA GLU A 104 -11.71 18.22 -20.91
C GLU A 104 -10.79 18.14 -19.67
N PHE A 105 -9.70 18.92 -19.78
CA PHE A 105 -8.46 18.99 -18.99
C PHE A 105 -8.58 19.95 -17.78
N GLU A 106 -8.16 19.56 -16.56
CA GLU A 106 -7.47 20.41 -15.54
C GLU A 106 -7.14 19.65 -14.21
N PRO A 107 -6.16 20.09 -13.39
CA PRO A 107 -5.22 19.21 -12.70
C PRO A 107 -5.62 18.71 -11.30
N ALA A 108 -5.15 17.49 -10.98
CA ALA A 108 -4.89 16.75 -9.72
C ALA A 108 -5.59 17.11 -8.39
N ALA A 109 -5.94 18.36 -8.10
CA ALA A 109 -6.57 18.77 -6.84
C ALA A 109 -8.08 18.48 -6.78
N ARG A 110 -8.75 18.33 -7.94
CA ARG A 110 -10.19 18.03 -8.06
C ARG A 110 -10.52 16.58 -8.41
N ALA A 111 -9.55 15.76 -8.82
CA ALA A 111 -9.79 14.41 -9.32
C ALA A 111 -10.17 13.36 -8.24
N LEU A 112 -10.39 13.78 -6.99
CA LEU A 112 -10.59 12.89 -5.83
C LEU A 112 -12.05 12.77 -5.36
N ASP A 113 -13.00 13.34 -6.10
CA ASP A 113 -14.44 13.29 -5.79
C ASP A 113 -15.17 12.08 -6.43
N ALA A 114 -14.44 11.04 -6.83
CA ALA A 114 -15.04 9.78 -7.26
C ALA A 114 -15.53 8.97 -6.05
N HIS A 115 -16.85 8.86 -5.90
CA HIS A 115 -17.48 7.86 -5.03
C HIS A 115 -17.71 6.57 -5.80
N VAL A 116 -17.26 5.45 -5.21
CA VAL A 116 -17.98 4.18 -4.97
C VAL A 116 -16.96 3.04 -4.92
N LEU A 117 -16.72 2.51 -3.72
CA LEU A 117 -16.40 1.09 -3.53
C LEU A 117 -17.65 0.45 -2.92
N ILE A 118 -18.45 -0.23 -3.73
CA ILE A 118 -19.49 -1.15 -3.22
C ILE A 118 -19.26 -2.48 -3.92
N GLU A 119 -18.39 -3.31 -3.33
CA GLU A 119 -18.25 -4.72 -3.72
C GLU A 119 -19.41 -5.55 -3.15
N ARG A 120 -19.74 -6.63 -3.87
CA ARG A 120 -20.91 -7.49 -3.62
C ARG A 120 -20.79 -8.25 -2.30
N MET A 121 -21.91 -8.32 -1.59
CA MET A 121 -22.09 -8.90 -0.27
C MET A 121 -21.73 -10.39 -0.19
N ASP A 122 -20.97 -10.72 0.84
CA ASP A 122 -20.94 -12.04 1.45
C ASP A 122 -21.69 -11.98 2.79
N SER A 123 -22.52 -12.98 3.07
CA SER A 123 -23.67 -12.98 4.00
C SER A 123 -23.33 -12.90 5.50
N THR A 124 -22.05 -12.72 5.85
CA THR A 124 -21.56 -12.58 7.23
C THR A 124 -21.25 -11.12 7.55
N ILE A 125 -22.13 -10.44 8.30
CA ILE A 125 -21.90 -9.07 8.76
C ILE A 125 -20.94 -9.12 9.94
N THR A 126 -19.65 -8.90 9.70
CA THR A 126 -18.65 -8.71 10.74
C THR A 126 -18.51 -7.22 11.08
N PRO A 127 -18.03 -6.85 12.29
CA PRO A 127 -17.69 -5.46 12.60
C PRO A 127 -16.72 -4.84 11.59
N ALA A 128 -15.79 -5.63 11.06
CA ALA A 128 -14.83 -5.21 10.03
C ALA A 128 -15.52 -4.82 8.71
N LYS A 129 -16.39 -5.69 8.17
CA LYS A 129 -17.15 -5.41 6.94
C LYS A 129 -18.10 -4.23 7.11
N THR A 130 -18.69 -4.07 8.29
CA THR A 130 -19.50 -2.89 8.61
C THR A 130 -18.64 -1.62 8.57
N LEU A 131 -17.46 -1.64 9.18
CA LEU A 131 -16.55 -0.50 9.17
C LEU A 131 -16.05 -0.17 7.75
N GLU A 132 -15.66 -1.17 6.97
CA GLU A 132 -15.26 -1.03 5.56
C GLU A 132 -16.35 -0.37 4.72
N LYS A 133 -17.63 -0.75 4.91
CA LYS A 133 -18.76 -0.12 4.23
C LYS A 133 -18.85 1.38 4.55
N HIS A 134 -18.72 1.76 5.83
CA HIS A 134 -18.73 3.17 6.22
C HIS A 134 -17.54 3.93 5.65
N ILE A 135 -16.35 3.33 5.67
CA ILE A 135 -15.15 3.89 5.03
C ILE A 135 -15.37 4.05 3.52
N GLY A 136 -16.06 3.12 2.87
CA GLY A 136 -16.41 3.16 1.45
C GLY A 136 -17.36 4.29 1.06
N HIS A 137 -18.15 4.81 2.01
CA HIS A 137 -19.03 5.97 1.79
C HIS A 137 -18.31 7.31 1.87
N LEU A 138 -17.11 7.37 2.45
CA LEU A 138 -16.29 8.58 2.44
C LEU A 138 -15.83 8.90 1.01
N SER A 139 -15.66 10.18 0.68
CA SER A 139 -15.00 10.55 -0.58
C SER A 139 -13.56 10.06 -0.55
N GLN A 140 -12.95 9.81 -1.71
CA GLN A 140 -11.60 9.25 -1.77
C GLN A 140 -10.58 10.09 -0.98
N ALA A 141 -10.70 11.43 -1.03
CA ALA A 141 -9.86 12.33 -0.25
C ALA A 141 -10.00 12.15 1.27
N LEU A 142 -11.23 11.95 1.76
CA LEU A 142 -11.51 11.72 3.19
C LEU A 142 -11.09 10.31 3.62
N ARG A 143 -11.42 9.31 2.79
CA ARG A 143 -11.09 7.90 2.98
C ARG A 143 -9.60 7.66 3.10
N THR A 144 -8.80 8.20 2.18
CA THR A 144 -7.34 8.03 2.19
C THR A 144 -6.70 8.69 3.42
N ALA A 145 -7.10 9.91 3.78
CA ALA A 145 -6.62 10.57 5.00
C ALA A 145 -6.99 9.78 6.27
N PHE A 146 -8.22 9.25 6.32
CA PHE A 146 -8.69 8.44 7.45
C PHE A 146 -7.93 7.13 7.59
N VAL A 147 -7.77 6.36 6.51
CA VAL A 147 -7.05 5.08 6.55
C VAL A 147 -5.57 5.29 6.89
N LEU A 148 -4.91 6.27 6.26
CA LEU A 148 -3.49 6.53 6.53
C LEU A 148 -3.24 6.98 7.99
N SER A 149 -4.12 7.80 8.57
CA SER A 149 -3.93 8.27 9.95
C SER A 149 -4.46 7.31 11.01
N GLU A 150 -5.73 6.89 10.94
CA GLU A 150 -6.38 6.16 12.03
C GLU A 150 -6.15 4.64 11.96
N ILE A 151 -6.00 4.09 10.75
CA ILE A 151 -5.81 2.63 10.56
C ILE A 151 -4.33 2.29 10.47
N GLU A 152 -3.56 3.04 9.68
CA GLU A 152 -2.12 2.82 9.49
C GLU A 152 -1.27 3.49 10.58
N GLY A 153 -1.84 4.42 11.35
CA GLY A 153 -1.16 5.08 12.47
C GLY A 153 -0.15 6.15 12.05
N LEU A 154 -0.24 6.67 10.83
CA LEU A 154 0.67 7.70 10.34
C LEU A 154 0.31 9.07 10.92
N SER A 155 1.34 9.82 11.29
CA SER A 155 1.18 11.20 11.72
C SER A 155 0.67 12.09 10.59
N ILE A 156 0.02 13.20 10.95
CA ILE A 156 -0.46 14.20 9.99
C ILE A 156 0.67 14.66 9.05
N LYS A 157 1.89 14.81 9.59
CA LYS A 157 3.08 15.20 8.85
C LYS A 157 3.47 14.14 7.81
N GLU A 158 3.53 12.87 8.20
CA GLU A 158 3.84 11.78 7.27
C GLU A 158 2.79 11.66 6.17
N VAL A 159 1.50 11.78 6.50
CA VAL A 159 0.42 11.76 5.49
C VAL A 159 0.56 12.92 4.52
N ALA A 160 0.85 14.13 5.02
CA ALA A 160 1.07 15.31 4.19
C ALA A 160 2.23 15.12 3.21
N GLU A 161 3.36 14.59 3.70
CA GLU A 161 4.55 14.29 2.89
C GLU A 161 4.30 13.20 1.85
N LEU A 162 3.57 12.14 2.21
CA LEU A 162 3.26 11.02 1.32
C LEU A 162 2.26 11.40 0.23
N GLN A 163 1.29 12.26 0.53
CA GLN A 163 0.26 12.70 -0.41
C GLN A 163 0.59 14.01 -1.15
N PHE A 164 1.75 14.62 -0.87
CA PHE A 164 2.17 15.91 -1.44
C PHE A 164 1.15 17.05 -1.22
N ILE A 165 0.59 17.14 -0.01
CA ILE A 165 -0.37 18.17 0.40
C ILE A 165 0.05 18.84 1.70
N SER A 166 -0.60 19.93 2.10
CA SER A 166 -0.31 20.58 3.38
C SER A 166 -0.91 19.83 4.57
N GLU A 167 -0.25 19.90 5.74
CA GLU A 167 -0.78 19.36 7.00
C GLU A 167 -2.17 19.92 7.34
N SER A 168 -2.44 21.18 6.96
CA SER A 168 -3.75 21.81 7.14
C SER A 168 -4.85 21.08 6.36
N ILE A 169 -4.58 20.69 5.11
CA ILE A 169 -5.51 19.91 4.29
C ILE A 169 -5.74 18.53 4.92
N VAL A 170 -4.68 17.86 5.37
CA VAL A 170 -4.79 16.56 6.06
C VAL A 170 -5.66 16.68 7.31
N LYS A 171 -5.42 17.68 8.17
CA LYS A 171 -6.23 17.94 9.37
C LYS A 171 -7.70 18.16 9.04
N SER A 172 -7.98 18.99 8.03
CA SER A 172 -9.34 19.27 7.60
C SER A 172 -10.05 18.02 7.08
N ARG A 173 -9.38 17.22 6.24
CA ARG A 173 -9.91 15.95 5.71
C ARG A 173 -10.17 14.95 6.83
N LEU A 174 -9.21 14.79 7.74
CA LEU A 174 -9.33 13.85 8.85
C LEU A 174 -10.49 14.25 9.80
N GLN A 175 -10.63 15.53 10.12
CA GLN A 175 -11.72 16.00 10.98
C GLN A 175 -13.09 15.77 10.34
N LYS A 176 -13.22 16.03 9.03
CA LYS A 176 -14.44 15.76 8.27
C LYS A 176 -14.74 14.26 8.23
N ALA A 177 -13.75 13.44 7.92
CA ALA A 177 -13.88 11.98 7.90
C ALA A 177 -14.35 11.44 9.27
N LYS A 178 -13.71 11.87 10.38
CA LYS A 178 -14.13 11.49 11.73
C LYS A 178 -15.56 11.91 12.04
N THR A 179 -15.96 13.10 11.61
CA THR A 179 -17.34 13.59 11.81
C THR A 179 -18.35 12.73 11.05
N GLU A 180 -18.05 12.35 9.81
CA GLU A 180 -18.91 11.46 9.01
C GLU A 180 -18.96 10.04 9.59
N MET A 181 -17.83 9.51 10.07
CA MET A 181 -17.76 8.20 10.71
C MET A 181 -18.50 8.16 12.06
N ASN A 182 -18.37 9.20 12.89
CA ASN A 182 -19.02 9.29 14.21
C ASN A 182 -20.54 9.47 14.11
N LYS A 183 -21.03 10.18 13.08
CA LYS A 183 -22.49 10.27 12.80
C LYS A 183 -23.13 8.90 12.62
N ASN A 184 -22.36 7.89 12.19
CA ASN A 184 -22.81 6.53 11.99
C ASN A 184 -22.65 5.63 13.23
N GLY A 185 -22.27 6.19 14.40
CA GLY A 185 -22.29 5.48 15.70
C GLY A 185 -21.13 4.51 15.96
N ASN A 186 -20.09 4.49 15.12
CA ASN A 186 -18.98 3.56 15.26
C ASN A 186 -17.85 4.12 16.15
N ILE A 187 -17.65 3.49 17.31
CA ILE A 187 -16.46 3.68 18.14
C ILE A 187 -15.31 2.92 17.48
N PHE A 188 -14.18 3.59 17.22
CA PHE A 188 -13.00 3.00 16.58
C PHE A 188 -12.34 1.95 17.50
N HIS A 189 -12.85 0.72 17.47
CA HIS A 189 -12.13 -0.42 18.01
C HIS A 189 -11.16 -0.93 16.95
N HIS A 190 -9.95 -1.34 17.36
CA HIS A 190 -8.87 -1.94 16.56
C HIS A 190 -9.35 -3.15 15.74
N THR A 191 -10.18 -2.89 14.74
CA THR A 191 -10.79 -3.88 13.87
C THR A 191 -9.97 -3.87 12.58
N GLU A 192 -9.46 -5.03 12.20
CA GLU A 192 -8.67 -5.17 10.98
C GLU A 192 -9.57 -4.97 9.75
N VAL A 193 -9.60 -3.75 9.22
CA VAL A 193 -10.21 -3.44 7.92
C VAL A 193 -9.30 -3.86 6.78
N TYR A 194 -9.91 -4.27 5.68
CA TYR A 194 -9.26 -4.74 4.45
C TYR A 194 -8.22 -5.83 4.74
N PRO A 195 -8.61 -6.98 5.32
CA PRO A 195 -7.67 -8.06 5.58
C PRO A 195 -7.06 -8.57 4.27
N PHE A 196 -5.74 -8.65 4.22
CA PHE A 196 -5.00 -9.27 3.13
C PHE A 196 -4.68 -10.71 3.52
N HIS A 197 -5.38 -11.66 2.89
CA HIS A 197 -5.34 -13.05 3.31
C HIS A 197 -3.98 -13.70 3.06
N ARG A 198 -3.63 -14.64 3.93
CA ARG A 198 -2.35 -15.37 3.88
C ARG A 198 -2.09 -16.05 2.54
N SER A 199 -3.11 -16.67 1.95
CA SER A 199 -3.01 -17.34 0.64
C SER A 199 -2.67 -16.37 -0.49
N ALA A 200 -3.31 -15.20 -0.53
CA ALA A 200 -2.98 -14.14 -1.49
C ALA A 200 -1.55 -13.62 -1.27
N CYS A 201 -1.12 -13.50 0.00
CA CYS A 201 0.23 -13.11 0.34
C CYS A 201 1.28 -14.14 -0.09
N ASP A 202 0.99 -15.44 0.00
CA ASP A 202 1.85 -16.51 -0.51
C ASP A 202 2.05 -16.37 -2.03
N VAL A 203 0.97 -16.19 -2.79
CA VAL A 203 1.03 -15.97 -4.24
C VAL A 203 1.79 -14.70 -4.61
N LEU A 204 1.58 -13.61 -3.86
CA LEU A 204 2.30 -12.35 -4.05
C LEU A 204 3.81 -12.54 -3.82
N VAL A 205 4.20 -13.22 -2.76
CA VAL A 205 5.62 -13.52 -2.47
C VAL A 205 6.23 -14.27 -3.64
N ASP A 206 5.60 -15.34 -4.10
CA ASP A 206 6.13 -16.13 -5.22
C ASP A 206 6.30 -15.28 -6.49
N ARG A 207 5.28 -14.48 -6.85
CA ARG A 207 5.34 -13.56 -8.00
C ARG A 207 6.47 -12.54 -7.89
N VAL A 208 6.64 -11.93 -6.71
CA VAL A 208 7.70 -10.93 -6.48
C VAL A 208 9.08 -11.59 -6.54
N MET A 209 9.26 -12.73 -5.87
CA MET A 209 10.53 -13.45 -5.80
C MET A 209 10.98 -13.95 -7.18
N VAL A 210 10.06 -14.49 -7.99
CA VAL A 210 10.35 -14.84 -9.39
C VAL A 210 10.73 -13.61 -10.22
N GLY A 211 10.01 -12.50 -10.03
CA GLY A 211 10.29 -11.26 -10.77
C GLY A 211 11.67 -10.66 -10.48
N ILE A 212 12.10 -10.64 -9.20
CA ILE A 212 13.43 -10.12 -8.85
C ILE A 212 14.56 -11.04 -9.34
N ASP A 213 14.33 -12.35 -9.40
CA ASP A 213 15.31 -13.31 -9.91
C ASP A 213 15.48 -13.18 -11.42
N ALA A 214 14.39 -13.01 -12.17
CA ALA A 214 14.42 -12.75 -13.59
C ALA A 214 15.18 -11.44 -13.91
N ASP A 215 14.92 -10.37 -13.17
CA ASP A 215 15.60 -9.08 -13.34
C ASP A 215 17.10 -9.18 -13.02
N THR A 216 17.46 -9.91 -11.96
CA THR A 216 18.87 -10.12 -11.57
C THR A 216 19.61 -10.92 -12.64
N TYR A 217 18.99 -11.99 -13.15
CA TYR A 217 19.55 -12.81 -14.23
C TYR A 217 19.76 -12.03 -15.52
N GLN A 218 18.82 -11.17 -15.91
CA GLN A 218 18.97 -10.32 -17.10
C GLN A 218 20.09 -9.28 -16.91
N ALA A 219 20.23 -8.70 -15.72
CA ALA A 219 21.31 -7.78 -15.40
C ALA A 219 22.69 -8.45 -15.45
N GLU A 220 22.84 -9.65 -14.87
CA GLU A 220 24.08 -10.43 -14.92
C GLU A 220 24.43 -10.85 -16.35
N LYS A 221 23.45 -11.30 -17.15
CA LYS A 221 23.65 -11.67 -18.56
C LYS A 221 24.04 -10.48 -19.44
N ALA A 222 23.58 -9.28 -19.12
CA ALA A 222 23.97 -8.04 -19.82
C ALA A 222 25.41 -7.58 -19.47
N LEU A 223 25.97 -8.06 -18.35
CA LEU A 223 27.35 -7.79 -17.92
C LEU A 223 28.38 -8.79 -18.46
N ILE A 224 27.93 -9.91 -19.06
CA ILE A 224 28.83 -10.84 -19.74
C ILE A 224 29.25 -10.19 -21.08
N PRO A 225 30.54 -9.89 -21.29
CA PRO A 225 31.00 -9.31 -22.54
C PRO A 225 30.66 -10.29 -23.68
N ARG A 226 29.94 -9.80 -24.70
CA ARG A 226 29.72 -10.55 -25.92
C ARG A 226 31.09 -10.79 -26.57
N CYS A 227 31.52 -12.05 -26.64
CA CYS A 227 32.66 -12.46 -27.46
C CYS A 227 32.40 -12.12 -28.93
#